data_AF-A0A6J0DPQ2-F1
#
_entry.id   AF-A0A6J0DPQ2-F1
#
_cell.length_a   1.000
_cell.length_b   1.000
_cell.length_c   1.000
_cell.angle_alpha   90.00
_cell.angle_beta   90.00
_cell.angle_gamma   90.00
#
_symmetry.space_group_name_H-M   'P 1'
#
loop_
_entity.id
_entity.type
_entity.pdbx_description
1 polymer ?
#
loop_
_entity_poly.entity_id
_entity_poly.type
_entity_poly.pdbx_seq_one_letter_code
_entity_poly.pdbx_strand_id
1 'polypeptide(L)'
;MTASPGASFMEQTQRLLSQPPPIPTSQAKKKRMPVKSFFSKVRKYKKVFLDLLVHGLYDPVSSEVIHESVKTLTIMLGKIQGQGLGSFFIDITLQTRTLLDDENDSVRYSAFVLFGQLAAFAGRKWKKFFTHQVNQTQDSLLTHLQDKSPQVAKACKTTVRACVPYLKLRKERGFQSEEDQRNPRLSRQLSHYHPEVLLFFYANKIL
;
A
#
# COMPACT_ATOMS: atom_id res chain seq x y z
N MET A 1 22.15 -97.32 5.93
CA MET A 1 22.12 -96.36 4.82
C MET A 1 21.58 -95.04 5.35
N THR A 2 22.46 -94.15 5.78
CA THR A 2 22.14 -92.86 6.39
C THR A 2 22.36 -91.76 5.36
N ALA A 3 21.28 -91.05 5.02
CA ALA A 3 21.28 -89.99 4.01
C ALA A 3 21.83 -88.68 4.59
N SER A 4 22.78 -88.06 3.88
CA SER A 4 23.23 -86.69 4.14
C SER A 4 22.29 -85.67 3.49
N PRO A 5 21.84 -84.61 4.19
CA PRO A 5 21.04 -83.55 3.60
C PRO A 5 21.95 -82.43 3.07
N GLY A 6 22.24 -82.45 1.77
CA GLY A 6 23.21 -81.52 1.15
C GLY A 6 22.73 -80.77 -0.10
N ALA A 7 21.45 -80.81 -0.44
CA ALA A 7 20.97 -80.22 -1.70
C ALA A 7 19.89 -79.13 -1.55
N SER A 8 19.18 -79.07 -0.41
CA SER A 8 17.99 -78.21 -0.27
C SER A 8 18.30 -76.73 0.02
N PHE A 9 19.45 -76.41 0.62
CA PHE A 9 19.75 -75.04 1.05
C PHE A 9 20.21 -74.12 -0.10
N MET A 10 20.88 -74.67 -1.11
CA MET A 10 21.45 -73.90 -2.23
C MET A 10 20.41 -73.54 -3.31
N GLU A 11 19.36 -74.34 -3.50
CA GLU A 11 18.28 -73.99 -4.43
C GLU A 11 17.35 -72.90 -3.89
N GLN A 12 17.22 -72.79 -2.58
CA GLN A 12 16.33 -71.81 -1.95
C GLN A 12 16.91 -70.40 -1.96
N THR A 13 18.24 -70.27 -1.83
CA THR A 13 18.95 -68.98 -1.94
C THR A 13 19.00 -68.47 -3.37
N GLN A 14 19.03 -69.35 -4.37
CA GLN A 14 19.04 -68.95 -5.78
C GLN A 14 17.68 -68.45 -6.29
N ARG A 15 16.58 -68.93 -5.71
CA ARG A 15 15.21 -68.41 -5.99
C ARG A 15 14.93 -67.05 -5.35
N LEU A 16 15.57 -66.71 -4.23
CA LEU A 16 15.41 -65.40 -3.57
C LEU A 16 16.22 -64.29 -4.27
N LEU A 17 17.30 -64.62 -4.97
CA LEU A 17 18.15 -63.64 -5.66
C LEU A 17 17.71 -63.36 -7.11
N SER A 18 16.81 -64.16 -7.67
CA SER A 18 16.35 -64.06 -9.07
C SER A 18 15.06 -63.24 -9.24
N GLN A 19 14.48 -62.73 -8.16
CA GLN A 19 13.37 -61.79 -8.25
C GLN A 19 13.89 -60.34 -8.33
N PRO A 20 13.52 -59.57 -9.38
CA PRO A 20 13.87 -58.16 -9.42
C PRO A 20 13.24 -57.44 -8.21
N PRO A 21 13.95 -56.51 -7.57
CA PRO A 21 13.40 -55.79 -6.42
C PRO A 21 12.08 -55.13 -6.84
N PRO A 22 11.02 -55.19 -5.99
CA PRO A 22 9.76 -54.56 -6.31
C PRO A 22 10.03 -53.07 -6.54
N ILE A 23 9.80 -52.62 -7.78
CA ILE A 23 9.93 -51.21 -8.13
C ILE A 23 9.02 -50.46 -7.18
N PRO A 24 9.53 -49.53 -6.36
CA PRO A 24 8.67 -48.67 -5.59
C PRO A 24 7.91 -47.82 -6.60
N THR A 25 6.66 -48.18 -6.91
CA THR A 25 5.70 -47.26 -7.49
C THR A 25 5.30 -46.25 -6.42
N SER A 26 6.28 -45.54 -5.85
CA SER A 26 6.04 -44.25 -5.26
C SER A 26 5.77 -43.32 -6.44
N GLN A 27 4.52 -43.38 -6.93
CA GLN A 27 3.96 -42.17 -7.49
C GLN A 27 3.99 -41.17 -6.35
N ALA A 28 5.04 -40.35 -6.30
CA ALA A 28 4.98 -39.09 -5.62
C ALA A 28 3.84 -38.32 -6.30
N LYS A 29 2.62 -38.54 -5.82
CA LYS A 29 1.46 -37.72 -6.12
C LYS A 29 1.87 -36.34 -5.63
N LYS A 30 2.51 -35.54 -6.50
CA LYS A 30 2.60 -34.10 -6.35
C LYS A 30 1.15 -33.68 -6.18
N LYS A 31 0.73 -33.54 -4.92
CA LYS A 31 -0.58 -33.06 -4.53
C LYS A 31 -0.61 -31.62 -5.01
N ARG A 32 -0.92 -31.42 -6.29
CA ARG A 32 -1.14 -30.12 -6.90
C ARG A 32 -2.23 -29.50 -6.04
N MET A 33 -1.84 -28.53 -5.22
CA MET A 33 -2.80 -27.83 -4.39
C MET A 33 -3.90 -27.32 -5.32
N PRO A 34 -5.18 -27.55 -4.99
CA PRO A 34 -6.27 -27.01 -5.78
C PRO A 34 -6.05 -25.50 -5.92
N VAL A 35 -6.11 -24.99 -7.16
CA VAL A 35 -5.80 -23.58 -7.47
C VAL A 35 -6.61 -22.61 -6.59
N LYS A 36 -7.85 -22.97 -6.25
CA LYS A 36 -8.70 -22.23 -5.29
C LYS A 36 -8.09 -22.13 -3.88
N SER A 37 -7.49 -23.21 -3.39
CA SER A 37 -6.81 -23.26 -2.08
C SER A 37 -5.52 -22.44 -2.06
N PHE A 38 -4.83 -22.33 -3.20
CA PHE A 38 -3.68 -21.46 -3.33
C PHE A 38 -4.08 -19.98 -3.23
N PHE A 39 -5.09 -19.54 -3.99
CA PHE A 39 -5.56 -18.15 -3.96
C PHE A 39 -6.12 -17.73 -2.60
N SER A 40 -6.80 -18.63 -1.88
CA SER A 40 -7.28 -18.33 -0.52
C SER A 40 -6.13 -18.13 0.47
N LYS A 41 -5.05 -18.92 0.33
CA LYS A 41 -3.85 -18.79 1.16
C LYS A 41 -3.11 -17.47 0.89
N VAL A 42 -2.96 -17.09 -0.39
CA VAL A 42 -2.37 -15.80 -0.77
C VAL A 42 -3.18 -14.62 -0.20
N ARG A 43 -4.52 -14.69 -0.29
CA ARG A 43 -5.40 -13.66 0.30
C ARG A 43 -5.24 -13.55 1.81
N LYS A 44 -5.12 -14.68 2.50
CA LYS A 44 -4.89 -14.73 3.96
C LYS A 44 -3.56 -14.07 4.33
N TYR A 45 -2.46 -14.43 3.66
CA TYR A 45 -1.15 -13.84 3.94
C TYR A 45 -1.13 -12.34 3.68
N LYS A 46 -1.74 -11.88 2.58
CA LYS A 46 -1.88 -10.45 2.31
C LYS A 46 -2.60 -9.72 3.45
N LYS A 47 -3.68 -10.30 3.98
CA LYS A 47 -4.42 -9.70 5.10
C LYS A 47 -3.56 -9.59 6.35
N VAL A 48 -2.84 -10.65 6.71
CA VAL A 48 -1.93 -10.66 7.87
C VAL A 48 -0.80 -9.63 7.69
N PHE A 49 -0.26 -9.51 6.48
CA PHE A 49 0.81 -8.56 6.20
C PHE A 49 0.33 -7.11 6.25
N LEU A 50 -0.87 -6.82 5.71
CA LEU A 50 -1.51 -5.51 5.87
C LEU A 50 -1.75 -5.17 7.34
N ASP A 51 -2.26 -6.12 8.11
CA ASP A 51 -2.53 -5.94 9.53
C ASP A 51 -1.26 -5.59 10.32
N LEU A 52 -0.17 -6.34 10.10
CA LEU A 52 1.12 -6.06 10.74
C LEU A 52 1.66 -4.67 10.40
N LEU A 53 1.60 -4.29 9.12
CA LEU A 53 2.09 -2.98 8.68
C LEU A 53 1.24 -1.84 9.20
N VAL A 54 -0.09 -2.01 9.26
CA VAL A 54 -0.99 -1.01 9.86
C VAL A 54 -0.66 -0.84 11.33
N HIS A 55 -0.42 -1.90 12.11
CA HIS A 55 0.04 -1.77 13.49
C HIS A 55 1.36 -1.00 13.59
N GLY A 56 2.31 -1.26 12.70
CA GLY A 56 3.59 -0.53 12.66
C GLY A 56 3.45 0.98 12.35
N LEU A 57 2.36 1.41 11.68
CA LEU A 57 2.08 2.83 11.50
C LEU A 57 1.74 3.56 12.81
N TYR A 58 1.26 2.83 13.82
CA TYR A 58 0.87 3.35 15.13
C TYR A 58 1.93 3.13 16.20
N ASP A 59 3.16 2.75 15.82
CA ASP A 59 4.24 2.56 16.79
C ASP A 59 4.50 3.88 17.55
N PRO A 60 4.38 3.91 18.88
CA PRO A 60 4.45 5.16 19.63
C PRO A 60 5.89 5.60 19.93
N VAL A 61 6.91 4.82 19.57
CA VAL A 61 8.29 5.01 20.04
C VAL A 61 9.28 5.12 18.89
N SER A 62 9.16 4.30 17.84
CA SER A 62 10.17 4.18 16.78
C SER A 62 9.71 4.77 15.45
N SER A 63 10.30 5.92 15.11
CA SER A 63 10.14 6.53 13.79
C SER A 63 10.62 5.63 12.65
N GLU A 64 11.59 4.75 12.92
CA GLU A 64 12.11 3.77 11.97
C GLU A 64 11.07 2.70 11.64
N VAL A 65 10.36 2.19 12.66
CA VAL A 65 9.26 1.22 12.47
C VAL A 65 8.14 1.87 11.66
N ILE A 66 7.76 3.10 11.99
CA ILE A 66 6.75 3.85 11.23
C ILE A 66 7.20 4.01 9.79
N HIS A 67 8.40 4.53 9.55
CA HIS A 67 8.93 4.79 8.21
C HIS A 67 8.97 3.52 7.36
N GLU A 68 9.54 2.43 7.87
CA GLU A 68 9.62 1.18 7.12
C GLU A 68 8.23 0.57 6.90
N SER A 69 7.28 0.77 7.82
CA SER A 69 5.88 0.37 7.64
C SER A 69 5.20 1.15 6.51
N VAL A 70 5.29 2.48 6.48
CA VAL A 70 4.73 3.35 5.43
C VAL A 70 5.34 3.02 4.07
N LYS A 71 6.67 2.87 4.02
CA LYS A 71 7.42 2.53 2.81
C LYS A 71 7.03 1.16 2.27
N THR A 72 6.92 0.16 3.15
CA THR A 72 6.49 -1.19 2.76
C THR A 72 5.03 -1.20 2.29
N LEU A 73 4.13 -0.45 2.95
CA LEU A 73 2.76 -0.26 2.49
C LEU A 73 2.72 0.35 1.10
N THR A 74 3.49 1.39 0.84
CA THR A 74 3.58 2.05 -0.48
C THR A 74 3.94 1.06 -1.59
N ILE A 75 4.94 0.21 -1.35
CA ILE A 75 5.36 -0.84 -2.30
C ILE A 75 4.24 -1.87 -2.47
N MET A 76 3.64 -2.34 -1.38
CA MET A 76 2.60 -3.35 -1.42
C MET A 76 1.35 -2.85 -2.15
N LEU A 77 0.89 -1.65 -1.83
CA LEU A 77 -0.28 -1.00 -2.44
C LEU A 77 -0.07 -0.80 -3.94
N GLY A 78 1.14 -0.44 -4.37
CA GLY A 78 1.52 -0.40 -5.78
C GLY A 78 1.38 -1.75 -6.47
N LYS A 79 1.85 -2.83 -5.83
CA LYS A 79 1.76 -4.21 -6.38
C LYS A 79 0.32 -4.73 -6.46
N ILE A 80 -0.51 -4.44 -5.45
CA ILE A 80 -1.90 -4.90 -5.41
C ILE A 80 -2.87 -3.93 -6.11
N GLN A 81 -2.39 -2.77 -6.57
CA GLN A 81 -3.18 -1.71 -7.20
C GLN A 81 -4.44 -1.33 -6.40
N GLY A 82 -4.31 -1.23 -5.07
CA GLY A 82 -5.42 -0.96 -4.15
C GLY A 82 -6.50 -2.05 -4.03
N GLN A 83 -6.38 -3.16 -4.77
CA GLN A 83 -7.36 -4.24 -4.74
C GLN A 83 -7.40 -4.90 -3.37
N GLY A 84 -8.59 -5.18 -2.84
CA GLY A 84 -8.75 -5.95 -1.61
C GLY A 84 -8.23 -5.29 -0.34
N LEU A 85 -8.11 -3.95 -0.30
CA LEU A 85 -7.79 -3.21 0.93
C LEU A 85 -8.93 -3.29 1.96
N GLY A 86 -10.19 -3.36 1.52
CA GLY A 86 -11.31 -3.46 2.46
C GLY A 86 -11.33 -2.29 3.46
N SER A 87 -11.50 -2.58 4.75
CA SER A 87 -11.48 -1.59 5.84
C SER A 87 -10.10 -0.98 6.07
N PHE A 88 -9.00 -1.68 5.76
CA PHE A 88 -7.64 -1.14 5.91
C PHE A 88 -7.43 0.17 5.14
N PHE A 89 -8.20 0.41 4.08
CA PHE A 89 -8.15 1.69 3.38
C PHE A 89 -8.42 2.87 4.34
N ILE A 90 -9.38 2.72 5.26
CA ILE A 90 -9.73 3.75 6.23
C ILE A 90 -8.57 3.95 7.21
N ASP A 91 -8.11 2.87 7.84
CA ASP A 91 -7.07 2.91 8.88
C ASP A 91 -5.76 3.48 8.33
N ILE A 92 -5.33 2.98 7.16
CA ILE A 92 -4.13 3.48 6.49
C ILE A 92 -4.30 4.96 6.13
N THR A 93 -5.45 5.39 5.62
CA THR A 93 -5.66 6.81 5.27
C THR A 93 -5.61 7.71 6.50
N LEU A 94 -6.30 7.34 7.57
CA LEU A 94 -6.35 8.14 8.80
C LEU A 94 -4.96 8.30 9.41
N GLN A 95 -4.18 7.22 9.47
CA GLN A 95 -2.84 7.26 10.03
C GLN A 95 -1.83 7.91 9.08
N THR A 96 -1.91 7.66 7.78
CA THR A 96 -1.01 8.34 6.82
C THR A 96 -1.15 9.86 6.91
N ARG A 97 -2.37 10.37 7.16
CA ARG A 97 -2.59 11.79 7.34
C ARG A 97 -1.81 12.37 8.52
N THR A 98 -1.80 11.70 9.68
CA THR A 98 -1.11 12.22 10.86
C THR A 98 0.40 12.28 10.66
N LEU A 99 0.92 11.43 9.78
CA LEU A 99 2.34 11.36 9.41
C LEU A 99 2.76 12.39 8.34
N LEU A 100 1.83 13.17 7.78
CA LEU A 100 2.18 14.18 6.78
C LEU A 100 2.98 15.35 7.37
N ASP A 101 2.75 15.65 8.65
CA ASP A 101 3.39 16.74 9.40
C ASP A 101 4.44 16.21 10.40
N ASP A 102 4.95 14.99 10.20
CA ASP A 102 5.98 14.39 11.07
C ASP A 102 7.30 15.18 11.04
N GLU A 103 8.09 15.21 12.11
CA GLU A 103 9.37 15.92 12.12
C GLU A 103 10.43 15.25 11.22
N ASN A 104 10.34 13.93 11.03
CA ASN A 104 11.27 13.17 10.22
C ASN A 104 10.91 13.28 8.72
N ASP A 105 11.79 13.90 7.95
CA ASP A 105 11.65 14.08 6.50
C ASP A 105 11.35 12.77 5.75
N SER A 106 11.93 11.65 6.18
CA SER A 106 11.73 10.34 5.55
C SER A 106 10.32 9.78 5.79
N VAL A 107 9.78 10.03 6.99
CA VAL A 107 8.40 9.68 7.36
C VAL A 107 7.44 10.55 6.55
N ARG A 108 7.60 11.88 6.57
CA ARG A 108 6.77 12.81 5.76
C ARG A 108 6.79 12.44 4.28
N TYR A 109 7.98 12.24 3.71
CA TYR A 109 8.14 11.86 2.31
C TYR A 109 7.32 10.61 1.98
N SER A 110 7.50 9.55 2.76
CA SER A 110 6.81 8.28 2.54
C SER A 110 5.30 8.43 2.73
N ALA A 111 4.87 9.23 3.70
CA ALA A 111 3.47 9.51 3.98
C ALA A 111 2.80 10.25 2.81
N PHE A 112 3.44 11.27 2.23
CA PHE A 112 2.91 11.95 1.05
C PHE A 112 2.76 10.98 -0.12
N VAL A 113 3.77 10.15 -0.39
CA VAL A 113 3.70 9.17 -1.48
C VAL A 113 2.54 8.19 -1.25
N LEU A 114 2.40 7.66 -0.04
CA LEU A 114 1.31 6.75 0.32
C LEU A 114 -0.06 7.41 0.20
N PHE A 115 -0.20 8.65 0.68
CA PHE A 115 -1.46 9.40 0.60
C PHE A 115 -1.88 9.67 -0.86
N GLY A 116 -0.92 9.98 -1.73
CA GLY A 116 -1.14 10.14 -3.17
C GLY A 116 -1.61 8.84 -3.83
N GLN A 117 -1.04 7.70 -3.45
CA GLN A 117 -1.51 6.39 -3.92
C GLN A 117 -2.93 6.08 -3.43
N LEU A 118 -3.25 6.39 -2.16
CA LEU A 118 -4.60 6.21 -1.62
C LEU A 118 -5.63 7.06 -2.39
N ALA A 119 -5.26 8.26 -2.83
CA ALA A 119 -6.11 9.09 -3.69
C ALA A 119 -6.43 8.38 -5.00
N ALA A 120 -5.46 7.72 -5.63
CA ALA A 120 -5.69 6.91 -6.83
C ALA A 120 -6.59 5.68 -6.56
N PHE A 121 -6.55 5.12 -5.35
CA PHE A 121 -7.27 3.89 -4.99
C PHE A 121 -8.63 4.10 -4.31
N ALA A 122 -8.99 5.33 -3.91
CA ALA A 122 -10.26 5.59 -3.23
C ALA A 122 -11.48 5.15 -4.08
N GLY A 123 -11.38 5.32 -5.41
CA GLY A 123 -12.43 4.93 -6.35
C GLY A 123 -13.81 5.50 -6.00
N ARG A 124 -14.89 4.86 -6.45
CA ARG A 124 -16.26 5.28 -6.10
C ARG A 124 -16.62 4.98 -4.65
N LYS A 125 -16.16 3.82 -4.14
CA LYS A 125 -16.50 3.31 -2.81
C LYS A 125 -16.09 4.27 -1.69
N TRP A 126 -14.85 4.76 -1.73
CA TRP A 126 -14.29 5.60 -0.68
C TRP A 126 -14.28 7.09 -1.02
N LYS A 127 -14.84 7.51 -2.17
CA LYS A 127 -14.79 8.90 -2.62
C LYS A 127 -15.21 9.90 -1.56
N LYS A 128 -16.38 9.70 -0.93
CA LYS A 128 -16.92 10.63 0.08
C LYS A 128 -16.00 10.72 1.31
N PHE A 129 -15.53 9.57 1.80
CA PHE A 129 -14.60 9.49 2.92
C PHE A 129 -13.29 10.18 2.57
N PHE A 130 -12.67 9.82 1.45
CA PHE A 130 -11.37 10.36 1.04
C PHE A 130 -11.43 11.85 0.74
N THR A 131 -12.52 12.35 0.16
CA THR A 131 -12.76 13.81 0.06
C THR A 131 -12.77 14.50 1.42
N HIS A 132 -13.39 13.89 2.44
CA HIS A 132 -13.34 14.47 3.78
C HIS A 132 -11.91 14.49 4.33
N GLN A 133 -11.14 13.41 4.10
CA GLN A 133 -9.74 13.35 4.51
C GLN A 133 -8.91 14.43 3.82
N VAL A 134 -9.00 14.56 2.49
CA VAL A 134 -8.27 15.57 1.71
C VAL A 134 -8.61 16.99 2.16
N ASN A 135 -9.86 17.27 2.51
CA ASN A 135 -10.24 18.58 3.05
C ASN A 135 -9.63 18.85 4.42
N GLN A 136 -9.44 17.82 5.25
CA GLN A 136 -8.78 17.94 6.55
C GLN A 136 -7.26 18.08 6.43
N THR A 137 -6.65 17.67 5.31
CA THR A 137 -5.20 17.76 5.07
C THR A 137 -4.78 18.98 4.24
N GLN A 138 -5.69 19.92 3.95
CA GLN A 138 -5.37 21.05 3.08
C GLN A 138 -4.21 21.90 3.62
N ASP A 139 -4.20 22.17 4.93
CA ASP A 139 -3.18 23.01 5.55
C ASP A 139 -1.79 22.33 5.48
N SER A 140 -1.71 21.02 5.76
CA SER A 140 -0.50 20.22 5.60
C SER A 140 -0.02 20.20 4.14
N LEU A 141 -0.94 19.98 3.18
CA LEU A 141 -0.60 19.99 1.76
C LEU A 141 -0.02 21.34 1.34
N LEU A 142 -0.61 22.46 1.75
CA LEU A 142 -0.13 23.79 1.40
C LEU A 142 1.24 24.09 2.00
N THR A 143 1.40 23.80 3.29
CA THR A 143 2.65 24.05 4.04
C THR A 143 3.80 23.28 3.41
N HIS A 144 3.58 22.00 3.08
CA HIS A 144 4.64 21.13 2.55
C HIS A 144 4.89 21.29 1.04
N LEU A 145 4.17 22.14 0.31
CA LEU A 145 4.57 22.52 -1.06
C LEU A 145 5.92 23.26 -1.10
N GLN A 146 6.28 23.91 0.01
CA GLN A 146 7.55 24.60 0.24
C GLN A 146 8.36 23.94 1.36
N ASP A 147 8.24 22.61 1.51
CA ASP A 147 9.01 21.87 2.52
C ASP A 147 10.51 22.13 2.39
N LYS A 148 11.21 22.19 3.54
CA LYS A 148 12.67 22.35 3.64
C LYS A 148 13.41 21.26 2.88
N SER A 149 12.85 20.05 2.88
CA SER A 149 13.33 18.92 2.11
C SER A 149 12.78 18.99 0.67
N PRO A 150 13.66 19.07 -0.35
CA PRO A 150 13.23 19.13 -1.74
C PRO A 150 12.51 17.85 -2.18
N GLN A 151 12.84 16.70 -1.57
CA GLN A 151 12.18 15.43 -1.85
C GLN A 151 10.75 15.41 -1.32
N VAL A 152 10.53 15.92 -0.10
CA VAL A 152 9.19 16.04 0.49
C VAL A 152 8.35 17.02 -0.31
N ALA A 153 8.89 18.19 -0.67
CA ALA A 153 8.17 19.17 -1.49
C ALA A 153 7.73 18.59 -2.85
N LYS A 154 8.58 17.78 -3.49
CA LYS A 154 8.25 17.07 -4.73
C LYS A 154 7.17 16.01 -4.54
N ALA A 155 7.25 15.24 -3.45
CA ALA A 155 6.23 14.24 -3.11
C ALA A 155 4.88 14.94 -2.87
N CYS A 156 4.86 16.00 -2.06
CA CYS A 156 3.66 16.80 -1.78
C CYS A 156 3.02 17.34 -3.07
N LYS A 157 3.79 17.93 -3.99
CA LYS A 157 3.26 18.39 -5.30
C LYS A 157 2.58 17.26 -6.08
N THR A 158 3.18 16.08 -6.08
CA THR A 158 2.62 14.89 -6.75
C THR A 158 1.32 14.46 -6.08
N THR A 159 1.29 14.47 -4.74
CA THR A 159 0.11 14.15 -3.94
C THR A 159 -1.02 15.15 -4.15
N VAL A 160 -0.74 16.45 -4.19
CA VAL A 160 -1.73 17.50 -4.51
C VAL A 160 -2.39 17.22 -5.86
N ARG A 161 -1.60 16.90 -6.90
CA ARG A 161 -2.13 16.52 -8.22
C ARG A 161 -3.07 15.31 -8.15
N ALA A 162 -2.70 14.28 -7.38
CA ALA A 162 -3.54 13.10 -7.18
C ALA A 162 -4.82 13.41 -6.39
N CYS A 163 -4.78 14.40 -5.49
CA CYS A 163 -5.90 14.82 -4.66
C CYS A 163 -6.88 15.78 -5.37
N VAL A 164 -6.56 16.32 -6.54
CA VAL A 164 -7.42 17.26 -7.30
C VAL A 164 -8.89 16.80 -7.41
N PRO A 165 -9.22 15.53 -7.71
CA PRO A 165 -10.61 15.09 -7.81
C PRO A 165 -11.40 15.13 -6.48
N TYR A 166 -10.70 15.33 -5.36
CA TYR A 166 -11.22 15.27 -4.01
C TYR A 166 -11.18 16.61 -3.28
N LEU A 167 -10.43 17.59 -3.80
CA LEU A 167 -10.40 18.95 -3.26
C LEU A 167 -11.79 19.57 -3.45
N LYS A 168 -12.49 19.81 -2.34
CA LYS A 168 -13.67 20.68 -2.35
C LYS A 168 -13.23 22.08 -1.94
N LEU A 169 -13.82 23.06 -2.64
CA LEU A 169 -13.79 24.46 -2.26
C LEU A 169 -14.06 24.58 -0.75
N ARG A 170 -13.12 25.18 -0.01
CA ARG A 170 -13.38 25.66 1.34
C ARG A 170 -14.45 26.74 1.20
N LYS A 171 -15.72 26.43 1.48
CA LYS A 171 -16.72 27.47 1.74
C LYS A 171 -16.19 28.22 2.96
N GLU A 172 -15.77 29.46 2.76
CA GLU A 172 -15.43 30.37 3.83
C GLU A 172 -16.52 30.25 4.90
N ARG A 173 -16.11 29.91 6.13
CA ARG A 173 -17.00 30.08 7.28
C ARG A 173 -17.18 31.58 7.45
N GLY A 174 -18.21 32.11 6.82
CA GLY A 174 -18.84 33.40 7.07
C GLY A 174 -17.89 34.58 7.25
N PHE A 175 -17.40 35.14 6.14
CA PHE A 175 -17.42 36.59 6.02
C PHE A 175 -18.48 36.90 4.98
N GLN A 176 -19.60 37.46 5.44
CA GLN A 176 -20.60 38.02 4.55
C GLN A 176 -20.00 39.27 3.88
N SER A 177 -19.97 39.27 2.54
CA SER A 177 -19.91 40.42 1.63
C SER A 177 -18.67 41.32 1.77
N GLU A 178 -17.97 41.72 0.70
CA GLU A 178 -18.48 42.23 -0.57
C GLU A 178 -17.54 41.87 -1.74
N GLU A 179 -18.17 41.63 -2.88
CA GLU A 179 -17.65 41.85 -4.24
C GLU A 179 -16.42 41.05 -4.71
N ASP A 180 -16.71 39.87 -5.25
CA ASP A 180 -16.58 39.51 -6.67
C ASP A 180 -15.63 40.33 -7.58
N GLN A 181 -14.43 40.64 -7.11
CA GLN A 181 -13.39 41.26 -7.93
C GLN A 181 -12.26 40.26 -8.17
N ARG A 182 -12.48 39.40 -9.16
CA ARG A 182 -11.42 38.61 -9.83
C ARG A 182 -10.26 39.54 -10.16
N ASN A 183 -9.16 39.41 -9.43
CA ASN A 183 -7.98 40.24 -9.61
C ASN A 183 -7.03 39.55 -10.61
N PRO A 184 -6.95 40.00 -11.88
CA PRO A 184 -6.11 39.35 -12.89
C PRO A 184 -4.61 39.57 -12.64
N ARG A 185 -4.25 40.41 -11.64
CA ARG A 185 -2.86 40.66 -11.24
C ARG A 185 -2.39 39.61 -10.23
N LEU A 186 -3.26 39.15 -9.33
CA LEU A 186 -2.97 38.06 -8.39
C LEU A 186 -2.72 36.73 -9.12
N SER A 187 -3.49 36.42 -10.17
CA SER A 187 -3.26 35.22 -10.98
C SER A 187 -1.94 35.26 -11.75
N ARG A 188 -1.52 36.44 -12.22
CA ARG A 188 -0.20 36.66 -12.83
C ARG A 188 0.95 36.58 -11.83
N GLN A 189 0.76 37.10 -10.60
CA GLN A 189 1.76 37.00 -9.53
C GLN A 189 1.90 35.59 -8.98
N LEU A 190 0.80 34.84 -8.85
CA LEU A 190 0.79 33.46 -8.41
C LEU A 190 1.21 32.48 -9.52
N SER A 191 1.20 32.90 -10.79
CA SER A 191 1.84 32.13 -11.89
C SER A 191 3.36 32.02 -11.75
N HIS A 192 4.00 32.88 -10.97
CA HIS A 192 5.40 32.71 -10.59
C HIS A 192 5.60 31.59 -9.55
N TYR A 193 4.56 31.25 -8.79
CA TYR A 193 4.56 30.18 -7.81
C TYR A 193 3.86 28.95 -8.41
N HIS A 194 4.67 28.02 -8.91
CA HIS A 194 4.38 26.62 -9.26
C HIS A 194 2.93 26.26 -9.71
N PRO A 195 2.70 25.67 -10.89
CA PRO A 195 1.36 25.43 -11.45
C PRO A 195 0.37 24.66 -10.54
N GLU A 196 0.85 23.91 -9.56
CA GLU A 196 0.07 23.20 -8.53
C GLU A 196 -0.50 24.12 -7.47
N VAL A 197 0.21 25.19 -7.11
CA VAL A 197 -0.28 26.24 -6.22
C VAL A 197 -1.41 26.99 -6.93
N LEU A 198 -1.21 27.32 -8.21
CA LEU A 198 -2.28 27.84 -9.06
C LEU A 198 -3.45 26.85 -9.19
N LEU A 199 -3.20 25.56 -9.41
CA LEU A 199 -4.24 24.54 -9.51
C LEU A 199 -5.02 24.40 -8.20
N PHE A 200 -4.34 24.50 -7.06
CA PHE A 200 -4.96 24.56 -5.74
C PHE A 200 -5.81 25.83 -5.60
N PHE A 201 -5.27 27.01 -5.91
CA PHE A 201 -6.02 28.27 -5.83
C PHE A 201 -7.21 28.31 -6.80
N TYR A 202 -7.06 27.77 -8.00
CA TYR A 202 -8.10 27.65 -9.01
C TYR A 202 -9.19 26.67 -8.58
N ALA A 203 -8.81 25.51 -8.03
CA ALA A 203 -9.73 24.55 -7.43
C ALA A 203 -10.47 25.16 -6.22
N ASN A 204 -9.87 26.14 -5.54
CA ASN A 204 -10.42 26.85 -4.40
C ASN A 204 -11.02 28.23 -4.74
N LYS A 205 -11.17 28.62 -6.00
CA LYS A 205 -11.71 29.95 -6.42
C LYS A 205 -11.09 31.15 -5.69
N ILE A 206 -9.83 31.06 -5.30
CA ILE A 206 -9.07 32.17 -4.70
C ILE A 206 -8.54 33.11 -5.81
N LEU A 207 -8.59 32.67 -7.07
CA LEU A 207 -8.15 33.37 -8.28
C LEU A 207 -9.25 33.43 -9.35
#